data_AF-A0A835BWH7-F1
#
_entry.id   AF-A0A835BWH7-F1
#
_cell.length_a   1.000
_cell.length_b   1.000
_cell.length_c   1.000
_cell.angle_alpha   90.00
_cell.angle_beta   90.00
_cell.angle_gamma   90.00
#
_symmetry.space_group_name_H-M   'P 1'
#
loop_
_entity.id
_entity.type
_entity.pdbx_description
1 polymer ?
#
loop_
_entity_poly.entity_id
_entity_poly.type
_entity_poly.pdbx_seq_one_letter_code
_entity_poly.pdbx_strand_id
1 'polypeptide(L)'
;MHSSRRNAVITFAKKSTKRESRDFRNKSNDSLLISEEASSGSEGSTSSSLEVNSEDVATDEQNSGAPRSAVLQACTLTSGLLLAGGLLLRQVSHLASLNGWPIADPTDVSFDFETWHLELVAGLVIVISSSRYILLQTWADFRDSSEAANRQILTSLEPLDYIVVAYLPGISEELLFRGALMPILGLNWISALLVGTIFGALHLGNGRKYSFAIWATFVGFAYGIGTIASSSVIVPMVSHSLNNIIGGLLWQFTKNPQK
;
A
#
# COMPACT_ATOMS: atom_id res chain seq x y z
N MET A 1 26.73 9.10 64.77
CA MET A 1 27.95 9.43 64.00
C MET A 1 27.56 9.48 62.53
N HIS A 2 27.63 10.67 61.93
CA HIS A 2 27.40 10.92 60.51
C HIS A 2 28.47 10.23 59.65
N SER A 3 28.08 9.66 58.52
CA SER A 3 28.96 9.59 57.35
C SER A 3 28.14 9.83 56.08
N SER A 4 28.60 10.83 55.33
CA SER A 4 27.96 11.44 54.18
C SER A 4 28.21 10.70 52.87
N ARG A 5 27.19 10.74 52.01
CA ARG A 5 27.15 10.85 50.54
C ARG A 5 28.42 10.54 49.74
N ARG A 6 28.22 9.81 48.64
CA ARG A 6 28.66 10.24 47.30
C ARG A 6 27.71 9.67 46.23
N ASN A 7 26.84 10.53 45.70
CA ASN A 7 26.09 10.30 44.47
C ASN A 7 27.03 10.54 43.29
N ALA A 8 27.24 9.52 42.44
CA ALA A 8 27.96 9.68 41.18
C ALA A 8 26.94 10.05 40.09
N VAL A 9 27.04 11.29 39.60
CA VAL A 9 26.34 11.78 38.41
C VAL A 9 27.14 11.35 37.19
N ILE A 10 26.57 10.53 36.33
CA ILE A 10 27.16 10.17 35.02
C ILE A 10 26.61 11.16 33.98
N THR A 11 27.44 12.10 33.57
CA THR A 11 27.16 13.04 32.49
C THR A 11 27.59 12.44 31.16
N PHE A 12 26.64 12.17 30.25
CA PHE A 12 26.96 11.76 28.88
C PHE A 12 27.10 12.99 27.98
N ALA A 13 28.27 13.10 27.35
CA ALA A 13 28.65 14.17 26.44
C ALA A 13 27.89 14.11 25.11
N LYS A 14 27.36 15.26 24.69
CA LYS A 14 26.62 15.49 23.44
C LYS A 14 27.61 15.65 22.27
N LYS A 15 27.76 14.64 21.40
CA LYS A 15 28.56 14.76 20.17
C LYS A 15 27.70 15.30 19.02
N SER A 16 27.88 16.59 18.73
CA SER A 16 27.40 17.27 17.53
C SER A 16 28.16 16.75 16.30
N THR A 17 27.44 16.28 15.27
CA THR A 17 28.01 16.09 13.94
C THR A 17 27.09 16.75 12.92
N LYS A 18 27.50 17.95 12.49
CA LYS A 18 26.94 18.73 11.39
C LYS A 18 27.26 18.00 10.08
N ARG A 19 26.26 17.58 9.32
CA ARG A 19 26.45 17.10 7.94
C ARG A 19 25.67 18.00 6.98
N GLU A 20 26.43 18.49 6.03
CA GLU A 20 26.20 19.60 5.12
C GLU A 20 25.23 19.19 3.99
N SER A 21 24.23 20.03 3.76
CA SER A 21 23.31 19.97 2.62
C SER A 21 24.07 20.30 1.34
N ARG A 22 23.96 19.47 0.31
CA ARG A 22 24.33 19.85 -1.06
C ARG A 22 23.08 19.87 -1.92
N ASP A 23 22.62 21.10 -2.10
CA ASP A 23 21.66 21.55 -3.09
C ASP A 23 22.26 21.38 -4.49
N PHE A 24 21.56 20.70 -5.40
CA PHE A 24 21.93 20.66 -6.82
C PHE A 24 20.72 21.13 -7.61
N ARG A 25 20.70 22.43 -7.92
CA ARG A 25 19.75 23.04 -8.84
C ARG A 25 20.49 23.84 -9.92
N ASN A 26 20.07 23.56 -11.15
CA ASN A 26 20.22 24.32 -12.39
C ASN A 26 21.61 24.55 -13.00
N LYS A 27 21.76 24.07 -14.25
CA LYS A 27 21.92 25.00 -15.36
C LYS A 27 21.54 24.36 -16.71
N SER A 28 20.43 24.82 -17.25
CA SER A 28 20.17 24.89 -18.69
C SER A 28 21.20 25.84 -19.32
N ASN A 29 21.75 25.47 -20.47
CA ASN A 29 22.26 26.41 -21.46
C ASN A 29 22.13 25.73 -22.82
N ASP A 30 21.13 26.21 -23.56
CA ASP A 30 21.00 26.09 -25.00
C ASP A 30 21.96 27.07 -25.69
N SER A 31 22.09 26.97 -27.02
CA SER A 31 22.85 27.85 -27.94
C SER A 31 24.35 27.46 -28.12
N LEU A 32 24.95 27.36 -29.31
CA LEU A 32 24.55 27.33 -30.73
C LEU A 32 25.88 27.26 -31.55
N LEU A 33 25.79 26.78 -32.80
CA LEU A 33 26.59 27.12 -33.99
C LEU A 33 27.67 26.16 -34.56
N ILE A 34 27.39 25.78 -35.83
CA ILE A 34 28.26 25.75 -37.04
C ILE A 34 29.14 24.51 -37.20
N SER A 35 29.28 23.83 -38.35
CA SER A 35 28.66 23.74 -39.70
C SER A 35 29.25 22.42 -40.31
N GLU A 36 28.70 21.73 -41.32
CA GLU A 36 28.82 22.03 -42.75
C GLU A 36 28.24 20.85 -43.59
N GLU A 37 27.61 21.20 -44.73
CA GLU A 37 27.63 20.51 -46.06
C GLU A 37 26.92 19.13 -46.21
N ALA A 38 26.14 18.79 -47.25
CA ALA A 38 25.79 19.45 -48.52
C ALA A 38 24.57 18.76 -49.22
N SER A 39 23.89 19.57 -50.05
CA SER A 39 23.47 19.27 -51.44
C SER A 39 22.07 18.69 -51.80
N SER A 40 21.49 19.39 -52.79
CA SER A 40 20.36 19.14 -53.70
C SER A 40 18.96 19.34 -53.11
N GLY A 41 18.06 20.19 -53.62
CA GLY A 41 18.03 20.99 -54.85
C GLY A 41 16.71 20.71 -55.56
N SER A 42 15.74 21.63 -55.50
CA SER A 42 14.90 22.10 -56.61
C SER A 42 13.61 22.76 -56.12
N GLU A 43 13.25 23.80 -56.85
CA GLU A 43 12.33 24.90 -56.61
C GLU A 43 10.84 24.52 -56.64
N GLY A 44 10.01 25.39 -56.05
CA GLY A 44 8.56 25.36 -56.23
C GLY A 44 7.84 26.36 -55.31
N SER A 45 7.77 27.62 -55.73
CA SER A 45 6.96 28.66 -55.08
C SER A 45 5.46 28.38 -55.24
N THR A 46 4.67 28.56 -54.17
CA THR A 46 3.31 29.10 -54.28
C THR A 46 2.83 29.57 -52.91
N SER A 47 2.40 30.84 -52.83
CA SER A 47 1.73 31.40 -51.67
C SER A 47 0.33 30.81 -51.53
N SER A 48 -0.09 30.50 -50.30
CA SER A 48 -1.50 30.55 -49.94
C SER A 48 -1.63 30.86 -48.46
N SER A 49 -2.12 32.08 -48.20
CA SER A 49 -2.64 32.54 -46.92
C SER A 49 -3.73 31.59 -46.42
N LEU A 50 -3.63 31.13 -45.18
CA LEU A 50 -4.78 30.74 -44.36
C LEU A 50 -4.43 31.01 -42.89
N GLU A 51 -5.02 32.09 -42.36
CA GLU A 51 -5.16 32.30 -40.92
C GLU A 51 -5.99 31.13 -40.36
N VAL A 52 -5.38 30.30 -39.53
CA VAL A 52 -6.10 29.36 -38.67
C VAL A 52 -5.98 29.88 -37.26
N ASN A 53 -7.07 30.48 -36.82
CA ASN A 53 -7.36 30.85 -35.44
C ASN A 53 -7.18 29.60 -34.58
N SER A 54 -6.04 29.48 -33.91
CA SER A 54 -5.85 28.45 -32.89
C SER A 54 -6.50 28.99 -31.62
N GLU A 55 -7.80 28.73 -31.50
CA GLU A 55 -8.46 28.76 -30.20
C GLU A 55 -7.68 27.85 -29.26
N ASP A 56 -7.16 28.51 -28.23
CA ASP A 56 -6.47 27.98 -27.09
C ASP A 56 -7.32 26.86 -26.47
N VAL A 57 -7.11 25.62 -26.92
CA VAL A 57 -7.53 24.44 -26.19
C VAL A 57 -6.58 24.36 -25.00
N ALA A 58 -6.94 25.10 -23.96
CA ALA A 58 -6.49 24.85 -22.62
C ALA A 58 -6.85 23.39 -22.31
N THR A 59 -5.92 22.48 -22.56
CA THR A 59 -5.96 21.15 -21.99
C THR A 59 -5.82 21.33 -20.50
N ASP A 60 -6.96 21.29 -19.84
CA ASP A 60 -7.09 21.14 -18.41
C ASP A 60 -6.36 19.83 -18.05
N GLU A 61 -5.07 19.91 -17.72
CA GLU A 61 -4.30 18.82 -17.10
C GLU A 61 -4.83 18.62 -15.67
N GLN A 62 -6.11 18.28 -15.54
CA GLN A 62 -6.67 17.72 -14.33
C GLN A 62 -6.29 16.25 -14.24
N ASN A 63 -5.04 16.00 -13.83
CA ASN A 63 -4.55 14.80 -13.15
C ASN A 63 -5.42 13.54 -13.37
N SER A 64 -5.45 13.06 -14.62
CA SER A 64 -6.28 11.93 -15.00
C SER A 64 -5.70 10.67 -14.36
N GLY A 65 -6.35 10.20 -13.30
CA GLY A 65 -6.06 8.89 -12.72
C GLY A 65 -6.14 7.78 -13.79
N ALA A 66 -5.61 6.60 -13.46
CA ALA A 66 -5.69 5.45 -14.37
C ALA A 66 -7.15 5.17 -14.76
N PRO A 67 -7.42 4.74 -16.00
CA PRO A 67 -8.79 4.47 -16.43
C PRO A 67 -9.40 3.31 -15.63
N ARG A 68 -10.71 3.37 -15.39
CA ARG A 68 -11.48 2.38 -14.60
C ARG A 68 -11.15 0.93 -14.97
N SER A 69 -11.14 0.62 -16.27
CA SER A 69 -10.86 -0.73 -16.77
C SER A 69 -9.44 -1.19 -16.43
N ALA A 70 -8.45 -0.30 -16.50
CA ALA A 70 -7.08 -0.63 -16.12
C ALA A 70 -6.95 -0.89 -14.61
N VAL A 71 -7.62 -0.09 -13.77
CA VAL A 71 -7.63 -0.31 -12.31
C VAL A 71 -8.27 -1.67 -11.98
N LEU A 72 -9.45 -1.96 -12.54
CA LEU A 72 -10.15 -3.22 -12.29
C LEU A 72 -9.38 -4.43 -12.84
N GLN A 73 -8.77 -4.29 -14.02
CA GLN A 73 -7.93 -5.34 -14.61
C GLN A 73 -6.69 -5.62 -13.76
N ALA A 74 -5.98 -4.56 -13.33
CA ALA A 74 -4.82 -4.70 -12.45
C ALA A 74 -5.22 -5.35 -11.13
N CYS A 75 -6.30 -4.88 -10.50
CA CYS A 75 -6.83 -5.44 -9.26
C CYS A 75 -7.18 -6.94 -9.43
N THR A 76 -7.89 -7.29 -10.49
CA THR A 76 -8.32 -8.67 -10.77
C THR A 76 -7.13 -9.58 -11.05
N LEU A 77 -6.19 -9.13 -11.90
CA LEU A 77 -5.01 -9.91 -12.26
C LEU A 77 -4.11 -10.13 -11.05
N THR A 78 -3.77 -9.06 -10.32
CA THR A 78 -2.92 -9.15 -9.14
C THR A 78 -3.57 -10.01 -8.06
N SER A 79 -4.86 -9.81 -7.78
CA SER A 79 -5.56 -10.62 -6.77
C SER A 79 -5.65 -12.09 -7.20
N GLY A 80 -5.88 -12.37 -8.49
CA GLY A 80 -5.90 -13.73 -9.02
C GLY A 80 -4.54 -14.43 -8.87
N LEU A 81 -3.45 -13.73 -9.17
CA LEU A 81 -2.09 -14.25 -8.99
C LEU A 81 -1.74 -14.49 -7.52
N LEU A 82 -2.12 -13.56 -6.63
CA LEU A 82 -1.90 -13.71 -5.19
C LEU A 82 -2.72 -14.88 -4.61
N LEU A 83 -3.97 -15.05 -5.04
CA LEU A 83 -4.84 -16.15 -4.64
C LEU A 83 -4.25 -17.50 -5.10
N ALA A 84 -3.89 -17.61 -6.38
CA ALA A 84 -3.30 -18.82 -6.94
C ALA A 84 -1.96 -19.16 -6.28
N GLY A 85 -1.11 -18.15 -6.09
CA GLY A 85 0.18 -18.28 -5.40
C GLY A 85 0.00 -18.70 -3.93
N GLY A 86 -0.97 -18.12 -3.23
CA GLY A 86 -1.30 -18.48 -1.85
C GLY A 86 -1.77 -19.92 -1.70
N LEU A 87 -2.68 -20.37 -2.58
CA LEU A 87 -3.13 -21.77 -2.62
C LEU A 87 -1.98 -22.73 -2.94
N LEU A 88 -1.16 -22.40 -3.95
CA LEU A 88 -0.03 -23.24 -4.33
C LEU A 88 0.99 -23.34 -3.19
N LEU A 89 1.37 -22.20 -2.58
CA LEU A 89 2.30 -22.15 -1.46
C LEU A 89 1.78 -22.96 -0.27
N ARG A 90 0.48 -22.81 0.05
CA ARG A 90 -0.18 -23.57 1.11
C ARG A 90 -0.12 -25.08 0.84
N GLN A 91 -0.46 -25.53 -0.37
CA GLN A 91 -0.47 -26.96 -0.70
C GLN A 91 0.93 -27.58 -0.72
N VAL A 92 1.91 -26.89 -1.32
CA VAL A 92 3.30 -27.35 -1.35
C VAL A 92 3.86 -27.45 0.07
N SER A 93 3.53 -26.47 0.94
CA SER A 93 4.02 -26.46 2.32
C SER A 93 3.35 -27.52 3.19
N HIS A 94 2.06 -27.78 3.00
CA HIS A 94 1.39 -28.91 3.65
C HIS A 94 2.07 -30.24 3.28
N LEU A 95 2.33 -30.46 1.99
CA LEU A 95 3.02 -31.67 1.54
C LEU A 95 4.45 -31.76 2.11
N ALA A 96 5.19 -30.65 2.16
CA ALA A 96 6.53 -30.63 2.73
C ALA A 96 6.51 -30.94 4.25
N SER A 97 5.54 -30.40 4.99
CA SER A 97 5.32 -30.72 6.42
C SER A 97 5.07 -32.23 6.62
N LEU A 98 4.17 -32.83 5.83
CA LEU A 98 3.90 -34.27 5.87
C LEU A 98 5.14 -35.14 5.56
N ASN A 99 6.06 -34.63 4.74
CA ASN A 99 7.34 -35.29 4.44
C ASN A 99 8.45 -34.98 5.46
N GLY A 100 8.13 -34.36 6.60
CA GLY A 100 9.06 -34.14 7.70
C GLY A 100 9.98 -32.93 7.55
N TRP A 101 9.67 -31.99 6.65
CA TRP A 101 10.41 -30.73 6.57
C TRP A 101 10.18 -29.90 7.84
N PRO A 102 11.18 -29.13 8.31
CA PRO A 102 11.08 -28.35 9.56
C PRO A 102 10.28 -27.05 9.36
N ILE A 103 9.05 -27.17 8.89
CA ILE A 103 8.08 -26.09 8.72
C ILE A 103 6.78 -26.46 9.43
N ALA A 104 6.03 -25.47 9.88
CA ALA A 104 4.70 -25.72 10.44
C ALA A 104 3.68 -25.96 9.31
N ASP A 105 2.66 -26.78 9.61
CA ASP A 105 1.64 -27.14 8.63
C ASP A 105 0.67 -25.97 8.44
N PRO A 106 0.52 -25.42 7.23
CA PRO A 106 -0.41 -24.32 7.01
C PRO A 106 -1.87 -24.72 7.23
N THR A 107 -2.20 -26.02 7.25
CA THR A 107 -3.56 -26.50 7.57
C THR A 107 -4.01 -26.20 9.00
N ASP A 108 -3.10 -25.83 9.90
CA ASP A 108 -3.42 -25.30 11.24
C ASP A 108 -4.25 -24.00 11.20
N VAL A 109 -4.27 -23.30 10.06
CA VAL A 109 -5.21 -22.20 9.79
C VAL A 109 -6.34 -22.74 8.92
N SER A 110 -7.56 -22.82 9.45
CA SER A 110 -8.72 -23.33 8.74
C SER A 110 -9.40 -22.28 7.85
N PHE A 111 -10.36 -22.74 7.04
CA PHE A 111 -11.33 -21.90 6.34
C PHE A 111 -12.68 -21.88 7.07
N ASP A 112 -12.73 -22.37 8.30
CA ASP A 112 -13.98 -22.48 9.05
C ASP A 112 -14.40 -21.13 9.64
N PHE A 113 -15.70 -21.03 9.91
CA PHE A 113 -16.29 -19.84 10.50
C PHE A 113 -17.21 -20.21 11.65
N GLU A 114 -16.92 -19.67 12.82
CA GLU A 114 -17.73 -19.80 14.02
C GLU A 114 -18.36 -18.45 14.38
N THR A 115 -19.49 -18.45 15.10
CA THR A 115 -20.23 -17.21 15.39
C THR A 115 -19.42 -16.21 16.21
N TRP A 116 -18.57 -16.67 17.13
CA TRP A 116 -17.70 -15.79 17.93
C TRP A 116 -16.62 -15.10 17.09
N HIS A 117 -16.30 -15.59 15.90
CA HIS A 117 -15.43 -14.88 14.96
C HIS A 117 -15.97 -13.50 14.58
N LEU A 118 -17.30 -13.28 14.66
CA LEU A 118 -17.90 -11.97 14.43
C LEU A 118 -17.39 -10.92 15.42
N GLU A 119 -17.12 -11.29 16.67
CA GLU A 119 -16.60 -10.38 17.68
C GLU A 119 -15.15 -9.97 17.34
N LEU A 120 -14.33 -10.92 16.89
CA LEU A 120 -12.98 -10.62 16.41
C LEU A 120 -13.00 -9.73 15.18
N VAL A 121 -13.86 -10.03 14.20
CA VAL A 121 -14.02 -9.21 12.98
C VAL A 121 -14.44 -7.80 13.37
N ALA A 122 -15.45 -7.64 14.22
CA ALA A 122 -15.91 -6.34 14.68
C ALA A 122 -14.80 -5.57 15.40
N GLY A 123 -14.08 -6.24 16.31
CA GLY A 123 -12.94 -5.65 17.04
C GLY A 123 -11.83 -5.17 16.11
N LEU A 124 -11.41 -5.99 15.15
CA LEU A 124 -10.40 -5.62 14.15
C LEU A 124 -10.86 -4.45 13.29
N VAL A 125 -12.11 -4.51 12.79
CA VAL A 125 -12.68 -3.45 11.95
C VAL A 125 -12.71 -2.12 12.70
N ILE A 126 -13.14 -2.11 13.97
CA ILE A 126 -13.18 -0.91 14.82
C ILE A 126 -11.76 -0.39 15.05
N VAL A 127 -10.84 -1.24 15.54
CA VAL A 127 -9.46 -0.83 15.87
C VAL A 127 -8.77 -0.24 14.65
N ILE A 128 -8.85 -0.89 13.50
CA ILE A 128 -8.17 -0.46 12.27
C ILE A 128 -8.84 0.81 11.71
N SER A 129 -10.17 0.87 11.66
CA SER A 129 -10.86 2.06 11.14
C SER A 129 -10.63 3.29 12.01
N SER A 130 -10.75 3.15 13.33
CA SER A 130 -10.49 4.23 14.28
C SER A 130 -9.02 4.67 14.26
N SER A 131 -8.07 3.72 14.21
CA SER A 131 -6.65 4.05 14.11
C SER A 131 -6.36 4.79 12.81
N ARG A 132 -6.89 4.32 11.68
CA ARG A 132 -6.75 5.01 10.38
C ARG A 132 -7.30 6.43 10.47
N TYR A 133 -8.50 6.60 11.01
CA TYR A 133 -9.12 7.92 11.18
C TYR A 133 -8.23 8.86 12.01
N ILE A 134 -7.73 8.40 13.17
CA ILE A 134 -6.84 9.20 14.01
C ILE A 134 -5.56 9.57 13.25
N LEU A 135 -4.91 8.63 12.58
CA LEU A 135 -3.68 8.89 11.82
C LEU A 135 -3.91 9.87 10.66
N LEU A 136 -5.06 9.81 9.99
CA LEU A 136 -5.43 10.79 8.96
C LEU A 136 -5.55 12.20 9.53
N GLN A 137 -5.89 12.37 10.81
CA GLN A 137 -5.96 13.68 11.45
C GLN A 137 -4.60 14.15 12.00
N THR A 138 -3.84 13.25 12.60
CA THR A 138 -2.65 13.60 13.39
C THR A 138 -1.33 13.48 12.63
N TRP A 139 -1.26 12.69 11.54
CA TRP A 139 -0.02 12.42 10.83
C TRP A 139 -0.10 12.86 9.35
N ALA A 140 0.43 14.05 9.08
CA ALA A 140 0.38 14.66 7.74
C ALA A 140 0.99 13.77 6.64
N ASP A 141 2.18 13.19 6.86
CA ASP A 141 2.81 12.30 5.89
C ASP A 141 1.97 11.04 5.59
N PHE A 142 1.26 10.50 6.58
CA PHE A 142 0.35 9.37 6.37
C PHE A 142 -0.88 9.78 5.58
N ARG A 143 -1.46 10.94 5.90
CA ARG A 143 -2.60 11.52 5.20
C ARG A 143 -2.28 11.75 3.72
N ASP A 144 -1.16 12.41 3.41
CA ASP A 144 -0.75 12.68 2.02
C ASP A 144 -0.49 11.38 1.25
N SER A 145 0.18 10.42 1.90
CA SER A 145 0.45 9.13 1.29
C SER A 145 -0.82 8.30 1.05
N SER A 146 -1.79 8.38 1.96
CA SER A 146 -3.09 7.73 1.83
C SER A 146 -3.93 8.37 0.72
N GLU A 147 -3.88 9.69 0.61
CA GLU A 147 -4.56 10.43 -0.46
C GLU A 147 -3.98 10.08 -1.84
N ALA A 148 -2.65 9.98 -1.95
CA ALA A 148 -1.99 9.57 -3.19
C ALA A 148 -2.40 8.15 -3.62
N ALA A 149 -2.41 7.19 -2.69
CA ALA A 149 -2.85 5.82 -2.95
C ALA A 149 -4.33 5.76 -3.35
N ASN A 150 -5.20 6.42 -2.58
CA ASN A 150 -6.63 6.44 -2.86
C ASN A 150 -6.95 7.12 -4.20
N ARG A 151 -6.22 8.18 -4.59
CA ARG A 151 -6.42 8.82 -5.90
C ARG A 151 -6.13 7.89 -7.07
N GLN A 152 -5.10 7.06 -6.97
CA GLN A 152 -4.73 6.14 -8.05
C GLN A 152 -5.79 5.05 -8.27
N ILE A 153 -6.37 4.56 -7.18
CA ILE A 153 -7.27 3.40 -7.23
C ILE A 153 -8.73 3.84 -7.33
N LEU A 154 -9.17 4.83 -6.55
CA LEU A 154 -10.59 5.10 -6.32
C LEU A 154 -11.19 6.19 -7.20
N THR A 155 -10.38 7.07 -7.80
CA THR A 155 -10.89 8.25 -8.54
C THR A 155 -11.73 7.86 -9.76
N SER A 156 -11.36 6.79 -10.45
CA SER A 156 -12.03 6.33 -11.67
C SER A 156 -13.18 5.35 -11.43
N LEU A 157 -13.47 5.00 -10.17
CA LEU A 157 -14.36 3.90 -9.82
C LEU A 157 -15.80 4.35 -9.59
N GLU A 158 -16.73 3.52 -10.06
CA GLU A 158 -18.15 3.62 -9.70
C GLU A 158 -18.41 3.02 -8.32
N PRO A 159 -19.50 3.40 -7.61
CA PRO A 159 -19.76 2.92 -6.25
C PRO A 159 -19.76 1.40 -6.07
N LEU A 160 -20.23 0.64 -7.07
CA LEU A 160 -20.22 -0.83 -7.01
C LEU A 160 -18.81 -1.43 -7.16
N ASP A 161 -17.90 -0.74 -7.84
CA ASP A 161 -16.52 -1.19 -8.01
C ASP A 161 -15.77 -1.24 -6.68
N TYR A 162 -16.16 -0.42 -5.69
CA TYR A 162 -15.59 -0.40 -4.34
C TYR A 162 -15.69 -1.76 -3.67
N ILE A 163 -16.77 -2.50 -3.93
CA ILE A 163 -16.95 -3.87 -3.41
C ILE A 163 -15.86 -4.77 -4.01
N VAL A 164 -15.69 -4.74 -5.32
CA VAL A 164 -14.71 -5.58 -6.03
C VAL A 164 -13.29 -5.27 -5.57
N VAL A 165 -12.90 -3.99 -5.55
CA VAL A 165 -11.54 -3.58 -5.17
C VAL A 165 -11.28 -3.67 -3.66
N ALA A 166 -12.30 -3.87 -2.83
CA ALA A 166 -12.13 -4.14 -1.42
C ALA A 166 -11.99 -5.64 -1.12
N TYR A 167 -12.88 -6.46 -1.68
CA TYR A 167 -12.92 -7.90 -1.41
C TYR A 167 -11.82 -8.69 -2.13
N LEU A 168 -11.50 -8.37 -3.39
CA LEU A 168 -10.49 -9.12 -4.13
C LEU A 168 -9.11 -9.09 -3.44
N PRO A 169 -8.53 -7.93 -3.11
CA PRO A 169 -7.28 -7.90 -2.35
C PRO A 169 -7.48 -8.43 -0.93
N GLY A 170 -8.59 -8.10 -0.25
CA GLY A 170 -8.88 -8.59 1.10
C GLY A 170 -8.90 -10.12 1.21
N ILE A 171 -9.35 -10.83 0.19
CA ILE A 171 -9.34 -12.30 0.17
C ILE A 171 -7.98 -12.82 -0.28
N SER A 172 -7.47 -12.33 -1.40
CA SER A 172 -6.27 -12.88 -2.03
C SER A 172 -4.99 -12.62 -1.23
N GLU A 173 -4.83 -11.43 -0.67
CA GLU A 173 -3.68 -11.09 0.17
C GLU A 173 -3.73 -11.89 1.47
N GLU A 174 -4.88 -11.97 2.15
CA GLU A 174 -4.99 -12.71 3.41
C GLU A 174 -4.77 -14.21 3.21
N LEU A 175 -5.21 -14.78 2.07
CA LEU A 175 -4.89 -16.16 1.75
C LEU A 175 -3.38 -16.39 1.62
N LEU A 176 -2.68 -15.51 0.91
CA LEU A 176 -1.23 -15.62 0.74
C LEU A 176 -0.48 -15.38 2.06
N PHE A 177 -0.77 -14.29 2.76
CA PHE A 177 0.00 -13.88 3.92
C PHE A 177 -0.39 -14.65 5.18
N ARG A 178 -1.67 -14.83 5.47
CA ARG A 178 -2.17 -15.43 6.73
C ARG A 178 -2.55 -16.89 6.53
N GLY A 179 -3.04 -17.27 5.36
CA GLY A 179 -3.37 -18.65 5.02
C GLY A 179 -2.18 -19.49 4.55
N ALA A 180 -1.08 -18.89 4.10
CA ALA A 180 0.09 -19.64 3.60
C ALA A 180 1.39 -19.22 4.27
N LEU A 181 1.86 -17.98 4.06
CA LEU A 181 3.20 -17.55 4.48
C LEU A 181 3.39 -17.57 6.00
N MET A 182 2.44 -17.05 6.77
CA MET A 182 2.52 -16.97 8.22
C MET A 182 2.58 -18.34 8.91
N PRO A 183 1.66 -19.29 8.64
CA PRO A 183 1.68 -20.55 9.34
C PRO A 183 2.88 -21.43 8.96
N ILE A 184 3.51 -21.26 7.79
CA ILE A 184 4.80 -21.92 7.47
C ILE A 184 5.88 -21.55 8.50
N LEU A 185 5.89 -20.28 8.95
CA LEU A 185 6.80 -19.75 9.96
C LEU A 185 6.33 -20.06 11.40
N GLY A 186 5.14 -20.65 11.54
CA GLY A 186 4.49 -20.97 12.81
C GLY A 186 3.45 -19.94 13.23
N LEU A 187 2.40 -20.40 13.92
CA LEU A 187 1.30 -19.56 14.43
C LEU A 187 1.66 -18.87 15.75
N ASN A 188 2.50 -17.86 15.68
CA ASN A 188 2.92 -17.08 16.84
C ASN A 188 3.09 -15.58 16.49
N TRP A 189 3.18 -14.74 17.51
CA TRP A 189 3.25 -13.29 17.34
C TRP A 189 4.52 -12.83 16.60
N ILE A 190 5.61 -13.59 16.62
CA ILE A 190 6.85 -13.27 15.89
C ILE A 190 6.60 -13.42 14.38
N SER A 191 5.97 -14.53 13.97
CA SER A 191 5.56 -14.74 12.57
C SER A 191 4.57 -13.68 12.11
N ALA A 192 3.60 -13.31 12.95
CA ALA A 192 2.67 -12.22 12.65
C ALA A 192 3.40 -10.89 12.40
N LEU A 193 4.40 -10.56 13.23
CA LEU A 193 5.19 -9.34 13.07
C LEU A 193 6.06 -9.38 11.82
N LEU A 194 6.72 -10.52 11.55
CA LEU A 194 7.60 -10.68 10.39
C LEU A 194 6.79 -10.58 9.08
N VAL A 195 5.71 -11.34 8.97
CA VAL A 195 4.82 -11.30 7.79
C VAL A 195 4.14 -9.95 7.67
N GLY A 196 3.72 -9.33 8.78
CA GLY A 196 3.19 -7.97 8.78
C GLY A 196 4.21 -6.94 8.26
N THR A 197 5.49 -7.10 8.61
CA THR A 197 6.57 -6.23 8.12
C THR A 197 6.81 -6.41 6.62
N ILE A 198 6.79 -7.65 6.12
CA ILE A 198 6.87 -7.93 4.67
C ILE A 198 5.69 -7.28 3.96
N PHE A 199 4.48 -7.48 4.48
CA PHE A 199 3.26 -6.86 3.96
C PHE A 199 3.39 -5.33 3.88
N GLY A 200 3.85 -4.69 4.95
CA GLY A 200 4.08 -3.25 4.97
C GLY A 200 5.14 -2.77 3.99
N ALA A 201 6.25 -3.50 3.86
CA ALA A 201 7.30 -3.20 2.89
C ALA A 201 6.80 -3.26 1.44
N LEU A 202 5.94 -4.23 1.11
CA LEU A 202 5.30 -4.35 -0.21
C LEU A 202 4.32 -3.22 -0.53
N HIS A 203 3.91 -2.46 0.49
CA HIS A 203 3.07 -1.27 0.34
C HIS A 203 3.86 0.02 0.10
N LEU A 204 5.18 -0.05 -0.07
CA LEU A 204 5.98 1.06 -0.57
C LEU A 204 5.80 1.25 -2.09
N GLY A 205 6.05 2.47 -2.57
CA GLY A 205 6.05 2.78 -4.01
C GLY A 205 4.71 3.32 -4.51
N ASN A 206 4.71 3.80 -5.77
CA ASN A 206 3.57 4.44 -6.43
C ASN A 206 2.94 5.54 -5.56
N GLY A 207 3.74 6.50 -5.08
CA GLY A 207 3.27 7.58 -4.22
C GLY A 207 3.05 7.20 -2.75
N ARG A 208 3.17 5.92 -2.37
CA ARG A 208 3.13 5.48 -0.98
C ARG A 208 4.49 5.62 -0.29
N LYS A 209 4.52 6.39 0.80
CA LYS A 209 5.71 6.70 1.62
C LYS A 209 5.90 5.68 2.75
N TYR A 210 6.99 5.81 3.51
CA TYR A 210 7.24 5.02 4.72
C TYR A 210 6.11 5.10 5.75
N SER A 211 5.41 6.23 5.86
CA SER A 211 4.24 6.38 6.74
C SER A 211 3.15 5.35 6.42
N PHE A 212 2.89 5.11 5.14
CA PHE A 212 1.94 4.11 4.67
C PHE A 212 2.45 2.69 4.91
N ALA A 213 3.74 2.44 4.71
CA ALA A 213 4.33 1.13 5.00
C ALA A 213 4.29 0.78 6.50
N ILE A 214 4.53 1.75 7.38
CA ILE A 214 4.40 1.57 8.84
C ILE A 214 2.95 1.26 9.21
N TRP A 215 2.00 2.00 8.63
CA TRP A 215 0.57 1.72 8.81
C TRP A 215 0.19 0.32 8.32
N ALA A 216 0.61 -0.04 7.10
CA ALA A 216 0.36 -1.36 6.53
C ALA A 216 1.03 -2.47 7.33
N THR A 217 2.19 -2.21 7.98
CA THR A 217 2.82 -3.15 8.92
C THR A 217 1.95 -3.38 10.15
N PHE A 218 1.40 -2.31 10.72
CA PHE A 218 0.48 -2.40 11.87
C PHE A 218 -0.78 -3.20 11.52
N VAL A 219 -1.44 -2.89 10.40
CA VAL A 219 -2.61 -3.64 9.90
C VAL A 219 -2.21 -5.09 9.61
N GLY A 220 -1.06 -5.26 8.98
CA GLY A 220 -0.31 -6.50 8.77
C GLY A 220 -0.32 -7.41 10.00
N PHE A 221 0.21 -6.85 11.08
CA PHE A 221 0.31 -7.51 12.37
C PHE A 221 -1.07 -7.75 13.01
N ALA A 222 -1.97 -6.78 13.00
CA ALA A 222 -3.30 -6.90 13.61
C ALA A 222 -4.12 -8.06 13.02
N TYR A 223 -4.15 -8.20 11.69
CA TYR A 223 -4.79 -9.36 11.05
C TYR A 223 -4.08 -10.67 11.38
N GLY A 224 -2.75 -10.66 11.53
CA GLY A 224 -2.01 -11.83 12.01
C GLY A 224 -2.40 -12.26 13.42
N ILE A 225 -2.57 -11.32 14.34
CA ILE A 225 -3.11 -11.60 15.68
C ILE A 225 -4.54 -12.14 15.59
N GLY A 226 -5.36 -11.59 14.68
CA GLY A 226 -6.69 -12.12 14.38
C GLY A 226 -6.65 -13.59 13.95
N THR A 227 -5.75 -13.96 13.03
CA THR A 227 -5.55 -15.34 12.57
C THR A 227 -5.07 -16.26 13.68
N ILE A 228 -4.16 -15.80 14.55
CA ILE A 228 -3.68 -16.60 15.68
C ILE A 228 -4.81 -16.84 16.68
N ALA A 229 -5.63 -15.83 16.93
CA ALA A 229 -6.73 -15.93 17.88
C ALA A 229 -7.84 -16.86 17.38
N SER A 230 -8.17 -16.82 16.08
CA SER A 230 -9.25 -17.60 15.49
C SER A 230 -8.85 -18.95 14.90
N SER A 231 -7.55 -19.16 14.65
CA SER A 231 -7.05 -20.23 13.79
C SER A 231 -7.79 -20.32 12.44
N SER A 232 -8.32 -19.19 11.94
CA SER A 232 -9.12 -19.12 10.72
C SER A 232 -8.70 -17.95 9.86
N VAL A 233 -8.49 -18.22 8.56
CA VAL A 233 -8.16 -17.18 7.58
C VAL A 233 -9.37 -16.32 7.20
N ILE A 234 -10.59 -16.77 7.51
CA ILE A 234 -11.81 -16.01 7.19
C ILE A 234 -11.88 -14.72 8.01
N VAL A 235 -11.44 -14.75 9.27
CA VAL A 235 -11.42 -13.57 10.16
C VAL A 235 -10.64 -12.40 9.56
N PRO A 236 -9.35 -12.54 9.19
CA PRO A 236 -8.61 -11.45 8.56
C PRO A 236 -9.15 -11.11 7.17
N MET A 237 -9.63 -12.08 6.36
CA MET A 237 -10.20 -11.79 5.02
C MET A 237 -11.40 -10.84 5.10
N VAL A 238 -12.35 -11.14 5.98
CA VAL A 238 -13.56 -10.32 6.16
C VAL A 238 -13.18 -8.98 6.76
N SER A 239 -12.33 -8.97 7.80
CA SER A 239 -11.88 -7.72 8.44
C SER A 239 -11.20 -6.79 7.42
N HIS A 240 -10.27 -7.32 6.63
CA HIS A 240 -9.57 -6.57 5.59
C HIS A 240 -10.54 -6.00 4.55
N SER A 241 -11.42 -6.84 4.00
CA SER A 241 -12.41 -6.40 3.02
C SER A 241 -13.29 -5.27 3.57
N LEU A 242 -13.78 -5.40 4.81
CA LEU A 242 -14.60 -4.38 5.45
C LEU A 242 -13.83 -3.09 5.74
N ASN A 243 -12.59 -3.17 6.20
CA ASN A 243 -11.74 -2.00 6.41
C ASN A 243 -11.44 -1.26 5.10
N ASN A 244 -11.28 -1.98 3.98
CA ASN A 244 -11.13 -1.37 2.66
C ASN A 244 -12.41 -0.68 2.20
N ILE A 245 -13.58 -1.28 2.41
CA ILE A 245 -14.88 -0.65 2.12
C ILE A 245 -15.03 0.65 2.92
N ILE A 246 -14.86 0.59 4.24
CA ILE A 246 -14.98 1.76 5.12
C ILE A 246 -13.98 2.84 4.69
N GLY A 247 -12.74 2.45 4.41
CA GLY A 247 -11.70 3.36 3.95
C GLY A 247 -12.02 4.06 2.64
N GLY A 248 -12.59 3.33 1.67
CA GLY A 248 -13.01 3.84 0.37
C GLY A 248 -14.24 4.75 0.47
N LEU A 249 -15.27 4.33 1.21
CA LEU A 249 -16.48 5.12 1.43
C LEU A 249 -16.19 6.44 2.14
N LEU A 250 -15.41 6.42 3.23
CA LEU A 250 -15.03 7.64 3.95
C LEU A 250 -14.25 8.62 3.06
N TRP A 251 -13.39 8.10 2.20
CA TRP A 251 -12.65 8.92 1.24
C TRP A 251 -13.58 9.55 0.20
N GLN A 252 -14.52 8.78 -0.34
CA GLN A 252 -15.50 9.27 -1.31
C GLN A 252 -16.40 10.36 -0.70
N PHE A 253 -16.89 10.17 0.52
CA PHE A 253 -17.72 11.15 1.22
C PHE A 253 -16.96 12.46 1.52
N THR A 254 -15.67 12.37 1.82
CA THR A 254 -14.86 13.57 2.08
C THR A 254 -14.64 14.40 0.80
N LYS A 255 -14.65 13.78 -0.38
CA LYS A 255 -14.49 14.47 -1.67
C LYS A 255 -15.79 15.02 -2.27
N ASN A 256 -16.92 14.41 -1.93
CA ASN A 256 -18.25 14.86 -2.38
C ASN A 256 -19.10 15.33 -1.19
N PRO A 257 -18.75 16.44 -0.51
CA PRO A 257 -19.52 16.94 0.63
C PRO A 257 -20.92 17.48 0.27
N GLN A 258 -21.32 17.41 -1.00
CA GLN A 258 -22.61 17.89 -1.52
C GLN A 258 -23.15 16.91 -2.58
N LYS A 259 -23.92 15.93 -2.13
CA LYS A 259 -25.05 15.37 -2.87
C LYS A 259 -26.18 15.07 -1.89
#